data_AF-A0A1V3TUD4-F1
#
_entry.id   AF-A0A1V3TUD4-F1
#
_cell.length_a   1.000
_cell.length_b   1.000
_cell.length_c   1.000
_cell.angle_alpha   90.00
_cell.angle_beta   90.00
_cell.angle_gamma   90.00
#
_symmetry.space_group_name_H-M   'P 1'
#
loop_
_entity.id
_entity.type
_entity.pdbx_description
1 polymer ?
#
loop_
_entity_poly.entity_id
_entity_poly.type
_entity_poly.pdbx_seq_one_letter_code
_entity_poly.pdbx_strand_id
1 'polypeptide(L)'
;MTNIEPNYPLSLFNQQDKINIFPLLLGSNEFTNSEMELPFILGVDEDFKPVIGDVTKLPNLIVEGLYCKETFLHSFLLSLVYNNKPNEMKVILATSSKIEPLSEYSDLPHLYMPIKTDLHSVLNMLNWCVDEMERRDLLLSQSGVRNIVQYNEKTSEKLPYIVVIINEYYDFIYSIGREIFEDQIVRLCQNSQTVGIHLILMTNVPSSDIVTDKLKANILSRITFLTATSMDAREILDWRAVKSLYGFGDVLVLLNGCNIAEKFKLPQIDDEAVLNIVKYLHSKDKHSYIEISESISLKDLEDKFDALIPEVCRFMIESGKTSISATQRQFKLGFLQASRIIDNLEQKHFLSKPNECGKREILKTEIM
;
A
#
# COMPACT_ATOMS: atom_id res chain seq x y z
N MET A 1 20.75 6.76 -35.96
CA MET A 1 19.72 5.87 -35.37
C MET A 1 20.44 4.66 -34.83
N THR A 2 20.86 4.74 -33.57
CA THR A 2 21.59 3.68 -32.86
C THR A 2 20.58 2.70 -32.30
N ASN A 3 20.56 1.48 -32.84
CA ASN A 3 19.84 0.34 -32.27
C ASN A 3 20.39 0.10 -30.85
N ILE A 4 19.53 0.22 -29.84
CA ILE A 4 19.84 -0.19 -28.47
C ILE A 4 19.50 -1.69 -28.42
N GLU A 5 20.51 -2.56 -28.36
CA GLU A 5 20.30 -3.98 -28.10
C GLU A 5 19.79 -4.19 -26.66
N PRO A 6 18.82 -5.10 -26.42
CA PRO A 6 18.36 -5.41 -25.07
C PRO A 6 19.49 -6.07 -24.25
N ASN A 7 19.61 -5.68 -22.97
CA ASN A 7 20.71 -6.03 -22.05
C ASN A 7 20.81 -7.52 -21.65
N TYR A 8 20.04 -8.46 -22.23
CA TYR A 8 19.98 -9.85 -21.73
C TYR A 8 19.84 -10.92 -22.83
N PRO A 9 20.60 -12.04 -22.76
CA PRO A 9 20.43 -13.18 -23.66
C PRO A 9 19.21 -14.04 -23.27
N LEU A 10 18.31 -14.26 -24.24
CA LEU A 10 17.06 -15.04 -24.13
C LEU A 10 17.25 -16.52 -23.75
N SER A 11 18.48 -17.04 -23.80
CA SER A 11 18.81 -18.45 -23.55
C SER A 11 18.78 -18.87 -22.08
N LEU A 12 18.56 -17.94 -21.14
CA LEU A 12 18.51 -18.21 -19.70
C LEU A 12 17.15 -18.78 -19.22
N PHE A 13 16.15 -18.94 -20.10
CA PHE A 13 14.75 -19.19 -19.71
C PHE A 13 14.14 -20.54 -20.15
N ASN A 14 14.96 -21.55 -20.49
CA ASN A 14 14.41 -22.85 -20.93
C ASN A 14 14.48 -23.91 -19.83
N GLN A 15 13.35 -24.21 -19.18
CA GLN A 15 12.85 -25.56 -18.89
C GLN A 15 11.31 -25.56 -18.79
N GLN A 16 10.70 -26.64 -19.29
CA GLN A 16 9.33 -26.73 -19.81
C GLN A 16 8.19 -26.51 -18.79
N ASP A 17 7.11 -25.89 -19.30
CA ASP A 17 5.76 -25.67 -18.73
C ASP A 17 5.50 -24.49 -17.76
N LYS A 18 6.49 -23.62 -17.53
CA LYS A 18 6.29 -22.27 -16.98
C LYS A 18 7.15 -21.27 -17.74
N ILE A 19 6.65 -20.74 -18.85
CA ILE A 19 7.37 -19.67 -19.54
C ILE A 19 7.19 -18.41 -18.70
N ASN A 20 8.24 -18.02 -17.96
CA ASN A 20 8.34 -16.69 -17.37
C ASN A 20 8.46 -15.67 -18.51
N ILE A 21 7.30 -15.25 -19.03
CA ILE A 21 7.21 -14.31 -20.14
C ILE A 21 7.50 -12.87 -19.69
N PHE A 22 7.54 -12.61 -18.39
CA PHE A 22 7.61 -11.25 -17.88
C PHE A 22 8.86 -10.47 -18.37
N PRO A 23 10.07 -11.05 -18.41
CA PRO A 23 11.22 -10.43 -19.06
C PRO A 23 11.00 -10.08 -20.55
N LEU A 24 10.25 -10.92 -21.28
CA LEU A 24 9.91 -10.65 -22.69
C LEU A 24 8.95 -9.46 -22.81
N LEU A 25 8.01 -9.35 -21.87
CA LEU A 25 7.07 -8.22 -21.80
C LEU A 25 7.81 -6.91 -21.49
N LEU A 26 8.76 -6.93 -20.54
CA LEU A 26 9.61 -5.78 -20.24
C LEU A 26 10.46 -5.35 -21.44
N GLY A 27 10.96 -6.31 -22.23
CA GLY A 27 11.75 -6.04 -23.44
C GLY A 27 10.92 -5.75 -24.69
N SER A 28 9.59 -5.74 -24.60
CA SER A 28 8.72 -5.50 -25.75
C SER A 28 8.82 -4.06 -26.27
N ASN A 29 8.54 -3.85 -27.55
CA ASN A 29 8.53 -2.51 -28.13
C ASN A 29 7.41 -1.65 -27.54
N GLU A 30 6.29 -2.28 -27.22
CA GLU A 30 5.13 -1.68 -26.58
C GLU A 30 5.50 -1.07 -25.23
N PHE A 31 6.27 -1.80 -24.40
CA PHE A 31 6.68 -1.33 -23.08
C PHE A 31 7.85 -0.35 -23.13
N THR A 32 8.91 -0.68 -23.88
CA THR A 32 10.15 0.12 -23.92
C THR A 32 10.00 1.45 -24.63
N ASN A 33 9.11 1.56 -25.62
CA ASN A 33 8.86 2.81 -26.35
C ASN A 33 7.61 3.54 -25.84
N SER A 34 7.09 3.17 -24.66
CA SER A 34 5.96 3.86 -24.08
C SER A 34 6.33 5.32 -23.75
N GLU A 35 5.49 6.26 -24.19
CA GLU A 35 5.60 7.69 -23.82
C GLU A 35 4.98 7.99 -22.45
N MET A 36 4.52 6.97 -21.72
CA MET A 36 3.98 7.10 -20.37
C MET A 36 5.07 7.49 -19.37
N GLU A 37 4.68 8.23 -18.33
CA GLU A 37 5.62 8.76 -17.34
C GLU A 37 6.04 7.67 -16.34
N LEU A 38 5.09 6.85 -15.89
CA LEU A 38 5.34 5.73 -14.98
C LEU A 38 4.66 4.45 -15.52
N PRO A 39 5.16 3.88 -16.63
CA PRO A 39 4.54 2.70 -17.22
C PRO A 39 4.72 1.47 -16.34
N PHE A 40 3.68 0.65 -16.26
CA PHE A 40 3.75 -0.66 -15.65
C PHE A 40 2.93 -1.69 -16.43
N ILE A 41 3.36 -2.95 -16.41
CA ILE A 41 2.60 -4.04 -17.02
C ILE A 41 1.46 -4.44 -16.09
N LEU A 42 0.24 -4.15 -16.52
CA LEU A 42 -0.99 -4.51 -15.84
C LEU A 42 -1.31 -6.01 -16.01
N GLY A 43 -0.96 -6.55 -17.17
CA GLY A 43 -1.17 -7.96 -17.51
C GLY A 43 -0.87 -8.20 -18.99
N VAL A 44 -1.41 -9.29 -19.51
CA VAL A 44 -1.41 -9.62 -20.93
C VAL A 44 -2.82 -9.78 -21.47
N ASP A 45 -2.98 -9.45 -22.75
CA ASP A 45 -4.21 -9.68 -23.51
C ASP A 45 -4.32 -11.14 -24.02
N GLU A 46 -5.33 -11.41 -24.85
CA GLU A 46 -5.56 -12.74 -25.43
C GLU A 46 -4.44 -13.18 -26.40
N ASP A 47 -3.68 -12.22 -26.94
CA ASP A 47 -2.55 -12.43 -27.86
C ASP A 47 -1.19 -12.44 -27.13
N PHE A 48 -1.19 -12.47 -25.79
CA PHE A 48 -0.01 -12.40 -24.93
C PHE A 48 0.83 -11.11 -25.08
N LYS A 49 0.21 -10.03 -25.57
CA LYS A 49 0.86 -8.71 -25.61
C LYS A 49 0.70 -8.00 -24.26
N PRO A 50 1.69 -7.19 -23.85
CA PRO A 50 1.60 -6.47 -22.59
C PRO A 50 0.51 -5.41 -22.67
N VAL A 51 -0.36 -5.42 -21.66
CA VAL A 51 -1.28 -4.33 -21.39
C VAL A 51 -0.60 -3.40 -20.40
N ILE A 52 -0.40 -2.15 -20.81
CA ILE A 52 0.43 -1.19 -20.11
C ILE A 52 -0.47 -0.13 -19.46
N GLY A 53 -0.33 0.02 -18.15
CA GLY A 53 -0.92 1.11 -17.39
C GLY A 53 0.12 2.20 -17.10
N ASP A 54 -0.35 3.37 -16.67
CA ASP A 54 0.49 4.50 -16.27
C ASP A 54 0.11 4.94 -14.86
N VAL A 55 1.05 4.88 -13.91
CA VAL A 55 0.77 5.22 -12.51
C VAL A 55 0.33 6.69 -12.38
N THR A 56 0.82 7.60 -13.22
CA THR A 56 0.43 9.02 -13.12
C THR A 56 -1.03 9.27 -13.47
N LYS A 57 -1.62 8.37 -14.27
CA LYS A 57 -3.04 8.35 -14.64
C LYS A 57 -3.90 7.59 -13.63
N LEU A 58 -3.28 6.96 -12.64
CA LEU A 58 -3.91 6.26 -11.52
C LEU A 58 -3.56 7.02 -10.24
N PRO A 59 -4.28 8.11 -9.90
CA PRO A 59 -3.87 9.05 -8.84
C PRO A 59 -3.44 8.33 -7.56
N ASN A 60 -4.28 7.38 -7.13
CA ASN A 60 -3.99 6.37 -6.12
C ASN A 60 -4.72 5.07 -6.52
N LEU A 61 -4.27 3.92 -6.00
CA LEU A 61 -4.76 2.60 -6.39
C LEU A 61 -5.02 1.71 -5.17
N ILE A 62 -6.16 1.03 -5.14
CA ILE A 62 -6.40 -0.10 -4.24
C ILE A 62 -6.22 -1.39 -5.02
N VAL A 63 -5.40 -2.29 -4.51
CA VAL A 63 -5.17 -3.62 -5.05
C VAL A 63 -5.64 -4.64 -4.03
N GLU A 64 -6.45 -5.59 -4.44
CA GLU A 64 -7.04 -6.55 -3.51
C GLU A 64 -7.25 -7.92 -4.13
N GLY A 65 -7.31 -8.94 -3.28
CA GLY A 65 -7.63 -10.30 -3.68
C GLY A 65 -6.57 -11.32 -3.25
N LEU A 66 -6.95 -12.59 -3.32
CA LEU A 66 -6.15 -13.70 -2.81
C LEU A 66 -5.17 -14.20 -3.88
N TYR A 67 -4.02 -14.73 -3.43
CA TYR A 67 -3.00 -15.46 -4.22
C TYR A 67 -2.21 -14.68 -5.28
N CYS A 68 -2.83 -13.80 -6.08
CA CYS A 68 -2.17 -13.13 -7.21
C CYS A 68 -1.59 -11.75 -6.89
N LYS A 69 -1.88 -11.22 -5.70
CA LYS A 69 -1.43 -9.91 -5.24
C LYS A 69 0.10 -9.80 -5.22
N GLU A 70 0.79 -10.84 -4.77
CA GLU A 70 2.25 -10.91 -4.73
C GLU A 70 2.87 -10.90 -6.15
N THR A 71 2.35 -11.73 -7.06
CA THR A 71 2.77 -11.71 -8.47
C THR A 71 2.55 -10.33 -9.11
N PHE A 72 1.42 -9.67 -8.81
CA PHE A 72 1.19 -8.30 -9.26
C PHE A 72 2.20 -7.32 -8.67
N LEU A 73 2.49 -7.41 -7.37
CA LEU A 73 3.49 -6.55 -6.72
C LEU A 73 4.85 -6.66 -7.40
N HIS A 74 5.29 -7.89 -7.71
CA HIS A 74 6.52 -8.11 -8.46
C HIS A 74 6.45 -7.52 -9.87
N SER A 75 5.38 -7.78 -10.62
CA SER A 75 5.16 -7.24 -11.97
C SER A 75 5.21 -5.72 -11.97
N PHE A 76 4.51 -5.12 -11.02
CA PHE A 76 4.38 -3.69 -10.86
C PHE A 76 5.73 -3.04 -10.53
N LEU A 77 6.39 -3.49 -9.45
CA LEU A 77 7.67 -2.94 -9.03
C LEU A 77 8.76 -3.10 -10.10
N LEU A 78 8.88 -4.30 -10.68
CA LEU A 78 9.88 -4.57 -11.70
C LEU A 78 9.65 -3.73 -12.96
N SER A 79 8.39 -3.54 -13.38
CA SER A 79 8.07 -2.66 -14.51
C SER A 79 8.54 -1.22 -14.25
N LEU A 80 8.27 -0.71 -13.05
CA LEU A 80 8.64 0.65 -12.69
C LEU A 80 10.17 0.85 -12.66
N VAL A 81 10.91 -0.04 -12.01
CA VAL A 81 12.38 0.10 -11.90
C VAL A 81 13.12 -0.21 -13.19
N TYR A 82 12.49 -0.96 -14.10
CA TYR A 82 13.05 -1.22 -15.42
C TYR A 82 13.10 0.05 -16.28
N ASN A 83 12.05 0.88 -16.23
CA ASN A 83 11.95 2.05 -17.10
C ASN A 83 12.37 3.37 -16.45
N ASN A 84 12.48 3.42 -15.11
CA ASN A 84 12.74 4.66 -14.38
C ASN A 84 14.04 4.58 -13.58
N LYS A 85 14.86 5.64 -13.61
CA LYS A 85 16.09 5.70 -12.82
C LYS A 85 15.82 6.10 -11.36
N PRO A 86 16.70 5.74 -10.41
CA PRO A 86 16.53 6.09 -8.99
C PRO A 86 16.45 7.59 -8.68
N ASN A 87 16.90 8.47 -9.57
CA ASN A 87 16.81 9.92 -9.42
C ASN A 87 15.53 10.53 -10.04
N GLU A 88 14.82 9.76 -10.86
CA GLU A 88 13.56 10.16 -11.53
C GLU A 88 12.36 9.59 -10.77
N MET A 89 12.51 8.43 -10.14
CA MET A 89 11.47 7.77 -9.36
C MET A 89 12.04 7.13 -8.09
N LYS A 90 11.31 7.31 -6.99
CA LYS A 90 11.58 6.73 -5.68
C LYS A 90 10.42 5.85 -5.24
N VAL A 91 10.74 4.80 -4.49
CA VAL A 91 9.77 3.87 -3.93
C VAL A 91 9.82 3.92 -2.41
N ILE A 92 8.65 3.92 -1.77
CA ILE A 92 8.48 3.75 -0.33
C ILE A 92 7.64 2.50 -0.12
N LEU A 93 8.14 1.58 0.73
CA LEU A 93 7.53 0.28 0.95
C LEU A 93 7.17 0.10 2.43
N ALA A 94 5.95 -0.37 2.69
CA ALA A 94 5.47 -0.77 4.00
C ALA A 94 4.78 -2.14 3.96
N THR A 95 4.99 -2.96 4.99
CA THR A 95 4.35 -4.28 5.18
C THR A 95 4.24 -4.61 6.67
N SER A 96 3.20 -5.33 7.09
CA SER A 96 3.06 -5.79 8.48
C SER A 96 3.91 -7.02 8.82
N SER A 97 4.42 -7.74 7.82
CA SER A 97 5.12 -9.01 7.98
C SER A 97 6.49 -9.00 7.30
N LYS A 98 7.54 -9.34 8.05
CA LYS A 98 8.91 -9.45 7.52
C LYS A 98 9.11 -10.64 6.57
N ILE A 99 8.15 -11.57 6.52
CA ILE A 99 8.21 -12.81 5.72
C ILE A 99 7.56 -12.58 4.33
N GLU A 100 7.12 -11.35 4.04
CA GLU A 100 6.47 -10.99 2.79
C GLU A 100 7.43 -10.66 1.63
N PRO A 101 6.96 -10.73 0.37
CA PRO A 101 7.74 -10.52 -0.86
C PRO A 101 8.53 -9.22 -0.91
N LEU A 102 8.11 -8.20 -0.17
CA LEU A 102 8.80 -6.91 -0.15
C LEU A 102 10.23 -7.01 0.37
N SER A 103 10.55 -8.01 1.20
CA SER A 103 11.91 -8.20 1.76
C SER A 103 12.98 -8.39 0.67
N GLU A 104 12.61 -8.96 -0.49
CA GLU A 104 13.48 -9.15 -1.65
C GLU A 104 13.95 -7.83 -2.27
N TYR A 105 13.24 -6.74 -2.01
CA TYR A 105 13.53 -5.40 -2.54
C TYR A 105 14.32 -4.52 -1.57
N SER A 106 14.78 -5.06 -0.44
CA SER A 106 15.50 -4.31 0.60
C SER A 106 16.74 -3.54 0.10
N ASP A 107 17.40 -4.05 -0.93
CA ASP A 107 18.60 -3.46 -1.53
C ASP A 107 18.31 -2.62 -2.79
N LEU A 108 17.05 -2.38 -3.12
CA LEU A 108 16.68 -1.67 -4.34
C LEU A 108 17.12 -0.19 -4.29
N PRO A 109 17.88 0.32 -5.29
CA PRO A 109 18.42 1.68 -5.28
C PRO A 109 17.35 2.79 -5.26
N HIS A 110 16.16 2.47 -5.76
CA HIS A 110 14.98 3.35 -5.79
C HIS A 110 14.35 3.55 -4.42
N LEU A 111 14.68 2.73 -3.42
CA LEU A 111 14.12 2.90 -2.08
C LEU A 111 14.49 4.27 -1.51
N TYR A 112 13.47 5.01 -1.12
CA TYR A 112 13.67 6.31 -0.51
C TYR A 112 14.02 6.20 0.97
N MET A 113 13.53 5.15 1.62
CA MET A 113 13.73 4.83 3.03
C MET A 113 13.73 3.30 3.22
N PRO A 114 14.25 2.78 4.34
CA PRO A 114 14.14 1.36 4.65
C PRO A 114 12.68 0.91 4.68
N ILE A 115 12.43 -0.32 4.25
CA ILE A 115 11.09 -0.94 4.27
C ILE A 115 10.52 -0.85 5.70
N LYS A 116 9.32 -0.29 5.81
CA LYS A 116 8.65 -0.03 7.09
C LYS A 116 7.85 -1.25 7.49
N THR A 117 8.21 -1.86 8.62
CA THR A 117 7.62 -3.14 9.06
C THR A 117 6.78 -3.04 10.33
N ASP A 118 6.95 -1.96 11.09
CA ASP A 118 6.29 -1.74 12.37
C ASP A 118 5.34 -0.56 12.29
N LEU A 119 4.32 -0.60 13.16
CA LEU A 119 3.28 0.41 13.23
C LEU A 119 3.81 1.85 13.33
N HIS A 120 4.82 2.06 14.18
CA HIS A 120 5.33 3.39 14.45
C HIS A 120 6.04 3.95 13.22
N SER A 121 6.89 3.14 12.60
CA SER A 121 7.63 3.56 11.41
C SER A 121 6.72 3.78 10.20
N VAL A 122 5.59 3.07 10.10
CA VAL A 122 4.57 3.30 9.06
C VAL A 122 3.78 4.59 9.30
N LEU A 123 3.42 4.91 10.53
CA LEU A 123 2.78 6.19 10.86
C LEU A 123 3.70 7.38 10.54
N ASN A 124 4.95 7.30 10.94
CA ASN A 124 5.94 8.34 10.64
C ASN A 124 6.19 8.48 9.12
N MET A 125 6.21 7.35 8.40
CA MET A 125 6.27 7.35 6.94
C MET A 125 5.06 8.06 6.32
N LEU A 126 3.84 7.75 6.75
CA LEU A 126 2.62 8.38 6.23
C LEU A 126 2.62 9.90 6.47
N ASN A 127 2.98 10.34 7.68
CA ASN A 127 3.13 11.76 7.99
C ASN A 127 4.18 12.42 7.10
N TRP A 128 5.35 11.78 6.95
CA TRP A 128 6.39 12.32 6.08
C TRP A 128 5.91 12.45 4.63
N CYS A 129 5.12 11.50 4.12
CA CYS A 129 4.52 11.59 2.79
C CYS A 129 3.56 12.78 2.67
N VAL A 130 2.78 13.07 3.72
CA VAL A 130 1.89 14.26 3.77
C VAL A 130 2.71 15.54 3.82
N ASP A 131 3.73 15.62 4.67
CA ASP A 131 4.61 16.78 4.78
C ASP A 131 5.35 17.05 3.47
N GLU A 132 5.84 16.01 2.81
CA GLU A 132 6.48 16.11 1.49
C GLU A 132 5.49 16.55 0.41
N MET A 133 4.25 16.07 0.45
CA MET A 133 3.18 16.52 -0.45
C MET A 133 2.96 18.03 -0.29
N GLU A 134 2.80 18.52 0.93
CA GLU A 134 2.59 19.95 1.21
C GLU A 134 3.82 20.80 0.81
N ARG A 135 5.03 20.30 1.09
CA ARG A 135 6.28 20.96 0.68
C ARG A 135 6.36 21.11 -0.83
N ARG A 136 6.01 20.06 -1.58
CA ARG A 136 6.01 20.10 -3.05
C ARG A 136 4.92 21.02 -3.59
N ASP A 137 3.73 21.00 -3.02
CA ASP A 137 2.65 21.92 -3.42
C ASP A 137 3.07 23.38 -3.30
N LEU A 138 3.75 23.73 -2.19
CA LEU A 138 4.33 25.06 -2.00
C LEU A 138 5.38 25.39 -3.07
N LEU A 139 6.28 24.45 -3.41
CA LEU A 139 7.30 24.66 -4.44
C LEU A 139 6.69 24.87 -5.83
N LEU A 140 5.68 24.09 -6.18
CA LEU A 140 4.95 24.21 -7.44
C LEU A 140 4.27 25.59 -7.53
N SER A 141 3.58 25.99 -6.46
CA SER A 141 2.93 27.30 -6.34
C SER A 141 3.92 28.46 -6.46
N GLN A 142 5.05 28.42 -5.75
CA GLN A 142 6.11 29.43 -5.82
C GLN A 142 6.75 29.51 -7.21
N SER A 143 6.83 28.38 -7.91
CA SER A 143 7.35 28.30 -9.28
C SER A 143 6.30 28.66 -10.34
N GLY A 144 5.03 28.88 -9.94
CA GLY A 144 3.92 29.22 -10.82
C GLY A 144 3.51 28.10 -11.78
N VAL A 145 3.69 26.84 -11.36
CA VAL A 145 3.37 25.64 -12.15
C VAL A 145 2.29 24.81 -11.45
N ARG A 146 1.58 23.95 -12.19
CA ARG A 146 0.43 23.21 -11.66
C ARG A 146 0.72 21.75 -11.32
N ASN A 147 1.82 21.21 -11.82
CA ASN A 147 2.18 19.81 -11.60
C ASN A 147 3.70 19.61 -11.63
N ILE A 148 4.12 18.43 -11.17
CA ILE A 148 5.52 18.01 -11.10
C ILE A 148 6.20 18.00 -12.47
N VAL A 149 5.49 17.65 -13.54
CA VAL A 149 6.05 17.64 -14.91
C VAL A 149 6.52 19.04 -15.29
N GLN A 150 5.64 20.03 -15.17
CA GLN A 150 5.94 21.43 -15.44
C GLN A 150 7.04 21.98 -14.50
N TYR A 151 7.03 21.54 -13.24
CA TYR A 151 8.09 21.90 -12.30
C TYR A 151 9.46 21.41 -12.80
N ASN A 152 9.55 20.13 -13.14
CA ASN A 152 10.79 19.48 -13.58
C ASN A 152 11.30 19.96 -14.94
N GLU A 153 10.42 20.49 -15.80
CA GLU A 153 10.80 21.15 -17.05
C GLU A 153 11.40 22.55 -16.81
N LYS A 154 10.94 23.24 -15.76
CA LYS A 154 11.29 24.63 -15.48
C LYS A 154 12.48 24.78 -14.56
N THR A 155 12.75 23.80 -13.69
CA THR A 155 13.80 23.88 -12.66
C THR A 155 14.97 22.93 -12.94
N SER A 156 16.16 23.29 -12.45
CA SER A 156 17.32 22.41 -12.47
C SER A 156 17.25 21.33 -11.39
N GLU A 157 16.63 21.64 -10.26
CA GLU A 157 16.41 20.72 -9.14
C GLU A 157 15.12 19.94 -9.35
N LYS A 158 15.24 18.84 -10.10
CA LYS A 158 14.11 17.97 -10.40
C LYS A 158 13.64 17.20 -9.16
N LEU A 159 12.33 17.10 -9.01
CA LEU A 159 11.68 16.24 -8.03
C LEU A 159 11.42 14.86 -8.64
N PRO A 160 11.81 13.76 -7.98
CA PRO A 160 11.45 12.43 -8.43
C PRO A 160 9.96 12.17 -8.15
N TYR A 161 9.33 11.34 -8.97
CA TYR A 161 8.06 10.71 -8.56
C TYR A 161 8.28 9.85 -7.32
N ILE A 162 7.28 9.77 -6.43
CA ILE A 162 7.30 8.90 -5.26
C ILE A 162 6.15 7.92 -5.37
N VAL A 163 6.46 6.63 -5.38
CA VAL A 163 5.47 5.55 -5.37
C VAL A 163 5.46 4.92 -3.98
N VAL A 164 4.37 5.10 -3.24
CA VAL A 164 4.17 4.58 -1.89
C VAL A 164 3.34 3.31 -1.97
N ILE A 165 3.89 2.16 -1.58
CA ILE A 165 3.19 0.89 -1.57
C ILE A 165 3.05 0.40 -0.12
N ILE A 166 1.80 0.20 0.31
CA ILE A 166 1.47 -0.37 1.62
C ILE A 166 0.83 -1.73 1.39
N ASN A 167 1.62 -2.78 1.64
CA ASN A 167 1.18 -4.16 1.54
C ASN A 167 0.47 -4.60 2.83
N GLU A 168 -0.61 -5.36 2.68
CA GLU A 168 -1.49 -5.78 3.78
C GLU A 168 -1.91 -4.62 4.68
N TYR A 169 -2.43 -3.54 4.08
CA TYR A 169 -2.77 -2.34 4.84
C TYR A 169 -3.85 -2.55 5.91
N TYR A 170 -4.61 -3.64 5.80
CA TYR A 170 -5.59 -4.04 6.82
C TYR A 170 -4.97 -4.26 8.20
N ASP A 171 -3.76 -4.83 8.26
CA ASP A 171 -3.05 -5.05 9.52
C ASP A 171 -2.68 -3.72 10.20
N PHE A 172 -2.41 -2.70 9.39
CA PHE A 172 -2.19 -1.35 9.88
C PHE A 172 -3.48 -0.68 10.36
N ILE A 173 -4.61 -0.85 9.67
CA ILE A 173 -5.92 -0.39 10.18
C ILE A 173 -6.19 -0.96 11.58
N TYR A 174 -5.94 -2.24 11.76
CA TYR A 174 -6.17 -2.93 13.02
C TYR A 174 -5.24 -2.44 14.15
N SER A 175 -3.99 -2.16 13.81
CA SER A 175 -2.95 -1.80 14.77
C SER A 175 -2.94 -0.29 15.11
N ILE A 176 -3.03 0.57 14.09
CA ILE A 176 -3.01 2.05 14.18
C ILE A 176 -4.37 2.58 14.62
N GLY A 177 -5.45 1.87 14.31
CA GLY A 177 -6.81 2.36 14.42
C GLY A 177 -7.28 2.96 13.09
N ARG A 178 -8.48 2.55 12.67
CA ARG A 178 -9.08 2.90 11.38
C ARG A 178 -9.11 4.40 11.12
N GLU A 179 -9.61 5.17 12.08
CA GLU A 179 -9.82 6.61 11.90
C GLU A 179 -8.51 7.34 11.59
N ILE A 180 -7.46 7.06 12.38
CA ILE A 180 -6.13 7.64 12.21
C ILE A 180 -5.52 7.24 10.86
N PHE A 181 -5.57 5.95 10.52
CA PHE A 181 -5.01 5.47 9.25
C PHE A 181 -5.74 6.07 8.05
N GLU A 182 -7.07 5.97 8.00
CA GLU A 182 -7.86 6.49 6.89
C GLU A 182 -7.75 8.02 6.77
N ASP A 183 -7.65 8.78 7.87
CA ASP A 183 -7.41 10.22 7.82
C ASP A 183 -6.09 10.57 7.12
N GLN A 184 -5.01 9.84 7.42
CA GLN A 184 -3.72 10.04 6.76
C GLN A 184 -3.78 9.71 5.27
N ILE A 185 -4.44 8.61 4.92
CA ILE A 185 -4.64 8.24 3.51
C ILE A 185 -5.45 9.31 2.79
N VAL A 186 -6.56 9.79 3.36
CA VAL A 186 -7.39 10.83 2.75
C VAL A 186 -6.61 12.12 2.56
N ARG A 187 -5.84 12.57 3.56
CA ARG A 187 -4.99 13.76 3.43
C ARG A 187 -3.99 13.62 2.30
N LEU A 188 -3.29 12.49 2.23
CA LEU A 188 -2.35 12.22 1.14
C LEU A 188 -3.07 12.25 -0.22
N CYS A 189 -4.24 11.64 -0.34
CA CYS A 189 -4.98 11.55 -1.60
C CYS A 189 -5.49 12.91 -2.14
N GLN A 190 -5.55 13.97 -1.32
CA GLN A 190 -6.12 15.26 -1.74
C GLN A 190 -5.33 15.91 -2.89
N ASN A 191 -4.01 15.97 -2.78
CA ASN A 191 -3.15 16.66 -3.74
C ASN A 191 -1.95 15.83 -4.22
N SER A 192 -1.81 14.57 -3.80
CA SER A 192 -0.61 13.75 -4.10
C SER A 192 -0.32 13.64 -5.61
N GLN A 193 -1.36 13.56 -6.45
CA GLN A 193 -1.19 13.38 -7.89
C GLN A 193 -0.44 14.53 -8.57
N THR A 194 -0.79 15.79 -8.26
CA THR A 194 -0.17 16.95 -8.93
C THR A 194 1.29 17.10 -8.54
N VAL A 195 1.64 16.72 -7.31
CA VAL A 195 3.01 16.77 -6.77
C VAL A 195 3.84 15.51 -7.06
N GLY A 196 3.28 14.54 -7.79
CA GLY A 196 3.96 13.32 -8.21
C GLY A 196 4.18 12.30 -7.09
N ILE A 197 3.24 12.20 -6.15
CA ILE A 197 3.20 11.15 -5.12
C ILE A 197 1.99 10.25 -5.42
N HIS A 198 2.22 8.93 -5.48
CA HIS A 198 1.21 7.95 -5.86
C HIS A 198 1.12 6.86 -4.80
N LEU A 199 -0.06 6.69 -4.20
CA LEU A 199 -0.30 5.68 -3.17
C LEU A 199 -0.93 4.42 -3.79
N ILE A 200 -0.35 3.27 -3.48
CA ILE A 200 -0.91 1.94 -3.74
C ILE A 200 -1.14 1.23 -2.41
N LEU A 201 -2.41 0.95 -2.11
CA LEU A 201 -2.82 0.16 -0.95
C LEU A 201 -3.13 -1.26 -1.39
N MET A 202 -2.53 -2.26 -0.75
CA MET A 202 -2.72 -3.66 -1.13
C MET A 202 -3.24 -4.50 0.04
N THR A 203 -4.21 -5.39 -0.19
CA THR A 203 -4.76 -6.29 0.84
C THR A 203 -5.17 -7.64 0.29
N ASN A 204 -4.88 -8.72 1.01
CA ASN A 204 -5.39 -10.05 0.72
C ASN A 204 -6.81 -10.27 1.25
N VAL A 205 -7.36 -9.31 2.00
CA VAL A 205 -8.69 -9.40 2.59
C VAL A 205 -9.66 -8.52 1.80
N PRO A 206 -10.45 -9.11 0.89
CA PRO A 206 -11.37 -8.38 0.03
C PRO A 206 -12.70 -8.19 0.79
N SER A 207 -12.82 -7.11 1.55
CA SER A 207 -14.00 -6.83 2.39
C SER A 207 -14.36 -5.35 2.37
N SER A 208 -15.66 -5.04 2.33
CA SER A 208 -16.20 -3.68 2.46
C SER A 208 -15.88 -3.04 3.81
N ASP A 209 -15.65 -3.85 4.86
CA ASP A 209 -15.17 -3.37 6.14
C ASP A 209 -13.73 -2.83 6.04
N ILE A 210 -12.96 -3.21 5.03
CA ILE A 210 -11.56 -2.79 4.87
C ILE A 210 -11.48 -1.67 3.84
N VAL A 211 -12.12 -1.87 2.68
CA VAL A 211 -12.27 -0.87 1.62
C VAL A 211 -13.53 -0.04 1.91
N THR A 212 -13.44 0.85 2.88
CA THR A 212 -14.56 1.67 3.32
C THR A 212 -14.99 2.71 2.29
N ASP A 213 -16.21 3.22 2.39
CA ASP A 213 -16.73 4.30 1.53
C ASP A 213 -15.82 5.54 1.54
N LYS A 214 -15.16 5.82 2.68
CA LYS A 214 -14.21 6.92 2.82
C LYS A 214 -12.98 6.72 1.93
N LEU A 215 -12.42 5.51 1.91
CA LEU A 215 -11.32 5.17 1.00
C LEU A 215 -11.81 5.16 -0.46
N LYS A 216 -12.99 4.56 -0.73
CA LYS A 216 -13.57 4.51 -2.08
C LYS A 216 -13.84 5.90 -2.68
N ALA A 217 -14.19 6.88 -1.85
CA ALA A 217 -14.44 8.26 -2.27
C ALA A 217 -13.15 9.01 -2.68
N ASN A 218 -11.99 8.59 -2.17
CA ASN A 218 -10.70 9.25 -2.43
C ASN A 218 -9.77 8.43 -3.35
N ILE A 219 -9.99 7.12 -3.47
CA ILE A 219 -9.23 6.22 -4.32
C ILE A 219 -10.18 5.54 -5.32
N LEU A 220 -10.17 6.05 -6.54
CA LEU A 220 -11.10 5.65 -7.61
C LEU A 220 -10.62 4.43 -8.41
N SER A 221 -9.30 4.25 -8.54
CA SER A 221 -8.73 3.14 -9.30
C SER A 221 -8.59 1.89 -8.42
N ARG A 222 -9.02 0.75 -8.95
CA ARG A 222 -9.05 -0.53 -8.23
C ARG A 222 -8.62 -1.68 -9.13
N ILE A 223 -7.82 -2.58 -8.58
CA ILE A 223 -7.47 -3.86 -9.18
C ILE A 223 -7.91 -4.95 -8.21
N THR A 224 -8.76 -5.85 -8.69
CA THR A 224 -9.27 -6.96 -7.89
C THR A 224 -8.87 -8.27 -8.55
N PHE A 225 -8.09 -9.07 -7.82
CA PHE A 225 -7.79 -10.45 -8.14
C PHE A 225 -8.87 -11.38 -7.60
N LEU A 226 -8.95 -12.57 -8.18
CA LEU A 226 -9.98 -13.56 -7.88
C LEU A 226 -10.21 -13.73 -6.37
N THR A 227 -11.37 -13.25 -5.91
CA THR A 227 -11.90 -13.45 -4.56
C THR A 227 -12.59 -14.81 -4.48
N ALA A 228 -12.63 -15.42 -3.29
CA ALA A 228 -13.17 -16.78 -3.10
C ALA A 228 -14.60 -16.98 -3.64
N THR A 229 -15.38 -15.89 -3.80
CA THR A 229 -16.70 -15.92 -4.46
C THR A 229 -16.95 -14.70 -5.36
N SER A 230 -17.90 -14.85 -6.30
CA SER A 230 -18.40 -13.75 -7.15
C SER A 230 -19.21 -12.67 -6.42
N MET A 231 -19.61 -12.90 -5.16
CA MET A 231 -20.32 -11.91 -4.35
C MET A 231 -19.35 -10.87 -3.79
N ASP A 232 -18.22 -11.31 -3.26
CA ASP A 232 -17.18 -10.42 -2.69
C ASP A 232 -16.64 -9.45 -3.76
N ALA A 233 -16.36 -9.95 -4.96
CA ALA A 233 -15.94 -9.12 -6.09
C ALA A 233 -16.97 -8.04 -6.49
N ARG A 234 -18.27 -8.33 -6.39
CA ARG A 234 -19.34 -7.36 -6.71
C ARG A 234 -19.49 -6.28 -5.65
N GLU A 235 -19.35 -6.65 -4.38
CA GLU A 235 -19.47 -5.72 -3.26
C GLU A 235 -18.31 -4.71 -3.25
N ILE A 236 -17.12 -5.14 -3.68
CA ILE A 236 -15.97 -4.24 -3.62
C ILE A 236 -15.84 -3.39 -4.89
N LEU A 237 -16.11 -3.97 -6.06
CA LEU A 237 -16.10 -3.24 -7.33
C LEU A 237 -17.38 -2.39 -7.54
N ASP A 238 -18.37 -2.48 -6.65
CA ASP A 238 -19.70 -1.87 -6.77
C ASP A 238 -20.38 -2.19 -8.12
N TRP A 239 -19.99 -3.31 -8.77
CA TRP A 239 -20.30 -3.58 -10.17
C TRP A 239 -21.11 -4.87 -10.38
N ARG A 240 -22.27 -4.75 -11.04
CA ARG A 240 -23.19 -5.87 -11.32
C ARG A 240 -22.75 -6.79 -12.46
N ALA A 241 -21.76 -6.40 -13.26
CA ALA A 241 -21.31 -7.16 -14.44
C ALA A 241 -19.93 -7.83 -14.26
N VAL A 242 -19.59 -8.25 -13.03
CA VAL A 242 -18.53 -9.25 -12.81
C VAL A 242 -19.00 -10.56 -13.46
N LYS A 243 -18.73 -10.71 -14.76
CA LYS A 243 -18.79 -12.01 -15.43
C LYS A 243 -17.79 -12.90 -14.71
N SER A 244 -18.25 -14.10 -14.41
CA SER A 244 -17.56 -15.06 -13.58
C SER A 244 -16.10 -15.23 -13.96
N LEU A 245 -15.23 -14.94 -12.99
CA LEU A 245 -13.80 -15.20 -13.08
C LEU A 245 -13.58 -16.69 -12.89
N TYR A 246 -12.93 -17.36 -13.86
CA TYR A 246 -12.78 -18.81 -13.86
C TYR A 246 -11.31 -19.28 -13.92
N GLY A 247 -10.32 -18.39 -14.04
CA GLY A 247 -8.91 -18.75 -14.23
C GLY A 247 -7.95 -18.22 -13.16
N PHE A 248 -7.00 -19.06 -12.75
CA PHE A 248 -5.83 -18.63 -11.94
C PHE A 248 -5.03 -17.56 -12.72
N GLY A 249 -4.72 -16.43 -12.07
CA GLY A 249 -4.05 -15.29 -12.72
C GLY A 249 -4.97 -14.36 -13.51
N ASP A 250 -6.29 -14.59 -13.56
CA ASP A 250 -7.24 -13.61 -14.10
C ASP A 250 -7.30 -12.38 -13.17
N VAL A 251 -7.21 -11.20 -13.76
CA VAL A 251 -7.30 -9.90 -13.09
C VAL A 251 -8.52 -9.15 -13.60
N LEU A 252 -9.29 -8.56 -12.70
CA LEU A 252 -10.24 -7.51 -13.06
C LEU A 252 -9.69 -6.16 -12.67
N VAL A 253 -9.76 -5.24 -13.61
CA VAL A 253 -9.22 -3.90 -13.45
C VAL A 253 -10.34 -2.91 -13.67
N LEU A 254 -10.54 -2.06 -12.67
CA LEU A 254 -11.44 -0.92 -12.70
C LEU A 254 -10.61 0.36 -12.59
N LEU A 255 -10.31 0.97 -13.73
CA LEU A 255 -9.50 2.19 -13.75
C LEU A 255 -10.41 3.41 -13.59
N ASN A 256 -10.00 4.36 -12.74
CA ASN A 256 -10.58 5.71 -12.63
C ASN A 256 -12.11 5.77 -12.48
N GLY A 257 -12.71 4.82 -11.77
CA GLY A 257 -14.16 4.76 -11.58
C GLY A 257 -14.96 4.51 -12.87
N CYS A 258 -14.33 4.00 -13.93
CA CYS A 258 -15.02 3.57 -15.13
C CYS A 258 -16.08 2.51 -14.81
N ASN A 259 -17.19 2.52 -15.53
CA ASN A 259 -18.26 1.53 -15.36
C ASN A 259 -17.98 0.19 -16.07
N ILE A 260 -16.78 -0.05 -16.57
CA ILE A 260 -16.45 -1.29 -17.28
C ILE A 260 -15.16 -1.81 -16.66
N ALA A 261 -15.25 -3.00 -16.05
CA ALA A 261 -14.07 -3.73 -15.62
C ALA A 261 -13.47 -4.46 -16.83
N GLU A 262 -12.17 -4.28 -17.05
CA GLU A 262 -11.42 -4.99 -18.07
C GLU A 262 -10.73 -6.21 -17.45
N LYS A 263 -10.66 -7.30 -18.23
CA LYS A 263 -10.08 -8.56 -17.78
C LYS A 263 -8.72 -8.77 -18.45
N PHE A 264 -7.71 -9.08 -17.65
CA PHE A 264 -6.36 -9.42 -18.10
C PHE A 264 -5.84 -10.68 -17.42
N LYS A 265 -4.71 -11.19 -17.91
CA LYS A 265 -3.95 -12.23 -17.21
C LYS A 265 -2.65 -11.67 -16.66
N LEU A 266 -2.31 -12.02 -15.42
CA LEU A 266 -0.98 -11.71 -14.88
C LEU A 266 0.09 -12.63 -15.49
N PRO A 267 1.23 -12.07 -15.93
CA PRO A 267 2.40 -12.89 -16.22
C PRO A 267 2.94 -13.49 -14.92
N GLN A 268 3.37 -14.75 -14.98
CA GLN A 268 4.10 -15.36 -13.87
C GLN A 268 5.52 -14.80 -13.80
N ILE A 269 6.02 -14.63 -12.58
CA ILE A 269 7.36 -14.12 -12.28
C ILE A 269 7.96 -15.07 -11.25
N ASP A 270 9.17 -15.53 -11.52
CA ASP A 270 9.91 -16.38 -10.58
C ASP A 270 10.68 -15.50 -9.57
N ASP A 271 10.61 -15.83 -8.29
CA ASP A 271 11.28 -15.11 -7.19
C ASP A 271 12.81 -15.02 -7.42
N GLU A 272 13.42 -16.07 -7.98
CA GLU A 272 14.85 -16.05 -8.32
C GLU A 272 15.18 -14.96 -9.36
N ALA A 273 14.29 -14.73 -10.32
CA ALA A 273 14.45 -13.66 -11.30
C ALA A 273 14.36 -12.28 -10.64
N VAL A 274 13.43 -12.10 -9.69
CA VAL A 274 13.29 -10.86 -8.90
C VAL A 274 14.61 -10.57 -8.17
N LEU A 275 15.11 -11.53 -7.39
CA LEU A 275 16.35 -11.39 -6.63
C LEU A 275 17.55 -11.06 -7.51
N ASN A 276 17.66 -11.68 -8.69
CA ASN A 276 18.74 -11.42 -9.63
C ASN A 276 18.68 -9.99 -10.20
N ILE A 277 17.48 -9.49 -10.50
CA ILE A 277 17.28 -8.12 -10.97
C ILE A 277 17.64 -7.11 -9.86
N VAL A 278 17.15 -7.32 -8.64
CA VAL A 278 17.46 -6.42 -7.51
C VAL A 278 18.96 -6.37 -7.23
N LYS A 279 19.64 -7.53 -7.19
CA LYS A 279 21.09 -7.60 -7.01
C LYS A 279 21.85 -6.87 -8.12
N TYR A 280 21.41 -7.02 -9.37
CA TYR A 280 22.02 -6.31 -10.50
C TYR A 280 21.88 -4.79 -10.34
N LEU A 281 20.68 -4.29 -10.02
CA LEU A 281 20.43 -2.87 -9.82
C LEU A 281 21.26 -2.30 -8.67
N HIS A 282 21.32 -3.02 -7.54
CA HIS A 282 22.13 -2.64 -6.39
C HIS A 282 23.65 -2.58 -6.71
N SER A 283 24.12 -3.43 -7.64
CA SER A 283 25.52 -3.38 -8.08
C SER A 283 25.86 -2.15 -8.92
N LYS A 284 24.85 -1.54 -9.56
CA LYS A 284 25.01 -0.37 -10.43
C LYS A 284 24.90 0.94 -9.65
N ASP A 285 23.89 1.03 -8.79
CA ASP A 285 23.59 2.21 -8.00
C ASP A 285 23.41 1.82 -6.53
N LYS A 286 23.87 2.68 -5.62
CA LYS A 286 23.61 2.49 -4.19
C LYS A 286 22.33 3.19 -3.79
N HIS A 287 21.58 2.58 -2.87
CA HIS A 287 20.44 3.25 -2.25
C HIS A 287 20.91 4.45 -1.40
N SER A 288 20.16 5.55 -1.47
CA SER A 288 20.39 6.76 -0.66
C SER A 288 19.11 7.05 0.10
N TYR A 289 19.06 6.60 1.36
CA TYR A 289 17.91 6.84 2.21
C TYR A 289 17.87 8.28 2.69
N ILE A 290 16.65 8.82 2.82
CA ILE A 290 16.44 10.07 3.53
C ILE A 290 16.38 9.85 5.03
N GLU A 291 16.88 10.82 5.78
CA GLU A 291 16.66 10.88 7.22
C GLU A 291 15.28 11.47 7.48
N ILE A 292 14.44 10.71 8.18
CA ILE A 292 13.13 11.17 8.65
C ILE A 292 13.31 11.53 10.12
N SER A 293 13.10 12.80 10.47
CA SER A 293 12.95 13.18 11.87
C SER A 293 11.65 12.57 12.40
N GLU A 294 11.73 11.72 13.43
CA GLU A 294 10.54 11.17 14.09
C GLU A 294 9.72 12.32 14.68
N SER A 295 8.64 12.70 13.99
CA SER A 295 7.79 13.84 14.36
C SER A 295 6.68 13.47 15.34
N ILE A 296 6.29 12.19 15.40
CA ILE A 296 5.41 11.67 16.46
C ILE A 296 6.27 11.15 17.60
N SER A 297 6.18 11.76 18.78
CA SER A 297 6.68 11.13 20.00
C SER A 297 5.73 10.01 20.40
N LEU A 298 6.26 8.87 20.86
CA LEU A 298 5.47 7.80 21.52
C LEU A 298 4.51 8.36 22.59
N LYS A 299 4.89 9.47 23.24
CA LYS A 299 4.02 10.20 24.16
C LYS A 299 2.73 10.71 23.53
N ASP A 300 2.71 11.24 22.32
CA ASP A 300 1.48 11.84 21.77
C ASP A 300 0.40 10.80 21.44
N LEU A 301 0.80 9.58 21.11
CA LEU A 301 -0.12 8.45 20.93
C LEU A 301 -0.48 7.80 22.26
N GLU A 302 0.48 7.62 23.16
CA GLU A 302 0.23 7.12 24.52
C GLU A 302 -0.67 8.06 25.31
N ASP A 303 -0.44 9.36 25.26
CA ASP A 303 -1.26 10.41 25.89
C ASP A 303 -2.69 10.41 25.32
N LYS A 304 -2.87 10.13 24.03
CA LYS A 304 -4.22 9.99 23.43
C LYS A 304 -4.95 8.74 23.93
N PHE A 305 -4.27 7.60 24.04
CA PHE A 305 -4.88 6.38 24.56
C PHE A 305 -5.14 6.48 26.07
N ASP A 306 -4.20 7.09 26.81
CA ASP A 306 -4.33 7.34 28.25
C ASP A 306 -5.43 8.35 28.54
N ALA A 307 -5.63 9.36 27.67
CA ALA A 307 -6.75 10.29 27.78
C ALA A 307 -8.13 9.61 27.66
N LEU A 308 -8.23 8.45 27.01
CA LEU A 308 -9.48 7.69 26.90
C LEU A 308 -9.75 6.82 28.14
N ILE A 309 -8.75 6.54 28.97
CA ILE A 309 -8.87 5.65 30.14
C ILE A 309 -10.01 6.08 31.08
N PRO A 310 -10.16 7.37 31.47
CA PRO A 310 -11.24 7.79 32.36
C PRO A 310 -12.63 7.52 31.78
N GLU A 311 -12.82 7.71 30.48
CA GLU A 311 -14.10 7.46 29.81
C GLU A 311 -14.38 5.97 29.70
N VAL A 312 -13.37 5.16 29.41
CA VAL A 312 -13.47 3.69 29.39
C VAL A 312 -13.85 3.17 30.78
N CYS A 313 -13.23 3.69 31.85
CA CYS A 313 -13.60 3.37 33.23
C CYS A 313 -15.08 3.68 33.51
N ARG A 314 -15.56 4.87 33.13
CA ARG A 314 -16.98 5.26 33.29
C ARG A 314 -17.91 4.30 32.56
N PHE A 315 -17.63 4.03 31.29
CA PHE A 315 -18.42 3.11 30.50
C PHE A 315 -18.48 1.72 31.13
N MET A 316 -17.38 1.21 31.67
CA MET A 316 -17.36 -0.08 32.34
C MET A 316 -18.19 -0.09 33.62
N ILE A 317 -18.08 0.96 34.45
CA ILE A 317 -18.86 1.09 35.69
C ILE A 317 -20.36 1.18 35.39
N GLU A 318 -20.75 1.96 34.37
CA GLU A 318 -22.16 2.18 34.02
C GLU A 318 -22.78 0.97 33.31
N SER A 319 -22.06 0.34 32.38
CA SER A 319 -22.60 -0.73 31.54
C SER A 319 -22.34 -2.14 32.08
N GLY A 320 -21.38 -2.29 32.99
CA GLY A 320 -20.89 -3.60 33.48
C GLY A 320 -20.12 -4.41 32.43
N LYS A 321 -19.80 -3.84 31.25
CA LYS A 321 -19.13 -4.55 30.15
C LYS A 321 -17.62 -4.34 30.21
N THR A 322 -16.87 -5.38 30.55
CA THR A 322 -15.40 -5.34 30.75
C THR A 322 -14.60 -6.05 29.65
N SER A 323 -15.24 -6.45 28.54
CA SER A 323 -14.57 -7.15 27.46
C SER A 323 -13.89 -6.19 26.49
N ILE A 324 -12.76 -6.62 25.92
CA ILE A 324 -12.04 -5.90 24.87
C ILE A 324 -12.99 -5.51 23.73
N SER A 325 -13.81 -6.47 23.28
CA SER A 325 -14.80 -6.27 22.21
C SER A 325 -15.87 -5.21 22.52
N ALA A 326 -16.26 -5.04 23.79
CA ALA A 326 -17.21 -4.01 24.18
C ALA A 326 -16.56 -2.62 24.12
N THR A 327 -15.32 -2.51 24.59
CA THR A 327 -14.51 -1.29 24.51
C THR A 327 -14.25 -0.89 23.07
N GLN A 328 -13.92 -1.85 22.20
CA GLN A 328 -13.74 -1.60 20.75
C GLN A 328 -14.98 -0.98 20.12
N ARG A 329 -16.17 -1.54 20.37
CA ARG A 329 -17.42 -1.05 19.75
C ARG A 329 -17.82 0.32 20.29
N GLN A 330 -17.68 0.54 21.59
CA GLN A 330 -18.10 1.78 22.23
C GLN A 330 -17.20 2.96 21.83
N PHE A 331 -15.88 2.76 21.81
CA PHE A 331 -14.90 3.80 21.58
C PHE A 331 -14.30 3.77 20.16
N LYS A 332 -14.83 2.92 19.28
CA LYS A 332 -14.37 2.71 17.90
C LYS A 332 -12.86 2.37 17.81
N LEU A 333 -12.36 1.62 18.78
CA LEU A 333 -10.95 1.27 18.90
C LEU A 333 -10.62 -0.05 18.17
N GLY A 334 -9.39 -0.15 17.68
CA GLY A 334 -8.80 -1.42 17.22
C GLY A 334 -8.64 -2.39 18.40
N PHE A 335 -8.52 -3.70 18.13
CA PHE A 335 -8.38 -4.69 19.20
C PHE A 335 -7.08 -4.49 19.97
N LEU A 336 -5.97 -4.16 19.29
CA LEU A 336 -4.69 -3.94 19.97
C LEU A 336 -4.77 -2.74 20.93
N GLN A 337 -5.45 -1.68 20.51
CA GLN A 337 -5.70 -0.48 21.33
C GLN A 337 -6.60 -0.79 22.51
N ALA A 338 -7.74 -1.44 22.27
CA ALA A 338 -8.65 -1.85 23.32
C ALA A 338 -8.01 -2.85 24.28
N SER A 339 -7.25 -3.83 23.78
CA SER A 339 -6.48 -4.76 24.60
C SER A 339 -5.48 -4.03 25.47
N ARG A 340 -4.71 -3.10 24.88
CA ARG A 340 -3.72 -2.31 25.63
C ARG A 340 -4.35 -1.47 26.74
N ILE A 341 -5.51 -0.86 26.49
CA ILE A 341 -6.28 -0.14 27.52
C ILE A 341 -6.75 -1.11 28.62
N ILE A 342 -7.30 -2.28 28.25
CA ILE A 342 -7.72 -3.31 29.21
C ILE A 342 -6.55 -3.81 30.04
N ASP A 343 -5.40 -4.06 29.42
CA ASP A 343 -4.18 -4.52 30.08
C ASP A 343 -3.64 -3.44 31.03
N ASN A 344 -3.71 -2.15 30.64
CA ASN A 344 -3.36 -1.01 31.50
C ASN A 344 -4.29 -0.93 32.72
N LEU A 345 -5.61 -1.11 32.52
CA LEU A 345 -6.60 -1.16 33.59
C LEU A 345 -6.40 -2.36 34.54
N GLU A 346 -5.97 -3.51 34.01
CA GLU A 346 -5.61 -4.69 34.80
C GLU A 346 -4.36 -4.40 35.64
N GLN A 347 -3.31 -3.83 35.05
CA GLN A 347 -2.07 -3.43 35.73
C GLN A 347 -2.31 -2.39 36.83
N LYS A 348 -3.22 -1.43 36.59
CA LYS A 348 -3.60 -0.40 37.57
C LYS A 348 -4.60 -0.89 38.63
N HIS A 349 -4.92 -2.19 38.63
CA HIS A 349 -5.89 -2.82 39.53
C HIS A 349 -7.29 -2.18 39.48
N PHE A 350 -7.70 -1.68 38.30
CA PHE A 350 -9.08 -1.30 38.04
C PHE A 350 -9.89 -2.53 37.58
N LEU A 351 -9.28 -3.43 36.79
CA LEU A 351 -9.85 -4.71 36.39
C LEU A 351 -9.11 -5.89 37.03
N SER A 352 -9.82 -6.98 37.26
CA SER A 352 -9.22 -8.28 37.60
C SER A 352 -8.57 -8.93 36.38
N LYS A 353 -7.73 -9.93 36.63
CA LYS A 353 -7.37 -10.92 35.62
C LYS A 353 -8.65 -11.57 35.05
N PRO A 354 -8.64 -11.98 33.77
CA PRO A 354 -9.75 -12.73 33.21
C PRO A 354 -9.95 -14.06 33.96
N ASN A 355 -11.20 -14.39 34.26
CA ASN A 355 -11.57 -15.70 34.82
C ASN A 355 -11.57 -16.80 33.74
N GLU A 356 -11.93 -18.03 34.11
CA GLU A 356 -11.98 -19.18 33.19
C GLU A 356 -12.92 -18.98 31.98
N CYS A 357 -13.88 -18.05 32.07
CA CYS A 357 -14.78 -17.68 30.97
C CYS A 357 -14.34 -16.40 30.25
N GLY A 358 -13.14 -15.87 30.53
CA GLY A 358 -12.59 -14.65 29.93
C GLY A 358 -13.20 -13.34 30.43
N LYS A 359 -14.06 -13.39 31.45
CA LYS A 359 -14.67 -12.20 32.08
C LYS A 359 -13.72 -11.57 33.10
N ARG A 360 -13.68 -10.24 33.11
CA ARG A 360 -12.93 -9.43 34.10
C ARG A 360 -13.90 -8.75 35.04
N GLU A 361 -13.57 -8.67 36.32
CA GLU A 361 -14.35 -7.99 37.34
C GLU A 361 -13.80 -6.57 37.55
N ILE A 362 -14.68 -5.62 37.87
CA ILE A 362 -14.31 -4.24 38.19
C ILE A 362 -13.95 -4.18 39.67
N LEU A 363 -12.68 -3.86 39.96
CA LEU A 363 -12.11 -3.87 41.32
C LEU A 363 -12.20 -2.51 42.01
N LYS A 364 -12.37 -1.42 41.24
CA LYS A 364 -12.48 -0.05 41.74
C LYS A 364 -13.66 0.67 41.10
N THR A 365 -14.46 1.36 41.90
CA THR A 365 -15.59 2.20 41.44
C THR A 365 -15.24 3.68 41.39
N GLU A 366 -14.08 4.09 41.90
CA GLU A 366 -13.54 5.44 41.75
C GLU A 366 -12.66 5.53 40.51
N ILE A 367 -12.84 6.58 39.72
CA ILE A 367 -12.13 6.81 38.46
C ILE A 367 -10.75 7.38 38.79
N MET A 368 -9.70 6.78 38.19
CA MET A 368 -8.30 7.15 38.39
C MET A 368 -7.93 8.51 37.81
#